data_AF-A0AA88YU16-F1
#
_entry.id   AF-A0AA88YU16-F1
#
_cell.length_a   1.000
_cell.length_b   1.000
_cell.length_c   1.000
_cell.angle_alpha   90.00
_cell.angle_beta   90.00
_cell.angle_gamma   90.00
#
_symmetry.space_group_name_H-M   'P 1'
#
loop_
_entity.id
_entity.type
_entity.pdbx_description
1 polymer ?
#
loop_
_entity_poly.entity_id
_entity_poly.type
_entity_poly.pdbx_seq_one_letter_code
_entity_poly.pdbx_strand_id
1 'polypeptide(L)'
;MMHIGATPSDRLEGLEPAAQEFHKRMLLLQDVVDMFFCGSGLTDKGTLCHLKNLLGFRNVTKDVGTAFNHVSEFLYVVTVGYTVLLAMDLLNMKDLDEANVSLTLDDVTDTIVHKIWMETNYDAVINPDSDQPYDYCYCKEENEEDMIECSGPRCRCGKWFHLTCIQMTQDEVPDGDWFRNDCETLRSLYPFCICYTDLGTAMIACDNPECEREWYHLSCVGITDVPSGRWYCCVECEKKHTPENPDRLRDYILSLLFHGLLDLTRKDCVRENDGPMIIQFWKYDLVPFHNRNHSKYVILAHRLIAGVSGWLPRRLAEDLTWNRTVNLAGGPGRNIEMDLAVELLNNEFKQSLSDAGGNITEETVARHSQLVGYLGRTIDKIYGNITGLVASSDVKTSKVDIKETVFTMINIMKKENVFASIPGRKFRSFPEFNCSMVSKNPKRLHQKLKELSKKLDRLRRIVSS
;
A
#
# COMPACT_ATOMS: atom_id res chain seq x y z
N MET A 1 11.87 -30.62 26.48
CA MET A 1 10.70 -30.91 25.63
C MET A 1 9.59 -29.98 26.06
N MET A 2 9.21 -29.01 25.22
CA MET A 2 8.03 -28.17 25.52
C MET A 2 6.81 -29.09 25.61
N HIS A 3 6.09 -29.03 26.73
CA HIS A 3 4.80 -29.72 26.88
C HIS A 3 3.83 -29.13 25.86
N ILE A 4 3.70 -29.79 24.70
CA ILE A 4 2.60 -29.54 23.78
C ILE A 4 1.35 -30.05 24.52
N GLY A 5 0.42 -29.15 24.84
CA GLY A 5 -0.74 -29.42 25.68
C GLY A 5 -1.44 -30.75 25.36
N ALA A 6 -1.75 -31.54 26.40
CA ALA A 6 -2.32 -32.88 26.23
C ALA A 6 -3.76 -32.81 25.71
N THR A 7 -4.52 -31.79 26.12
CA THR A 7 -5.89 -31.57 25.68
C THR A 7 -5.98 -30.48 24.61
N PRO A 8 -7.05 -30.47 23.79
CA PRO A 8 -7.37 -29.34 22.90
C PRO A 8 -7.37 -27.99 23.62
N SER A 9 -7.89 -27.94 24.85
CA SER A 9 -7.90 -26.73 25.68
C SER A 9 -6.49 -26.28 26.06
N ASP A 10 -5.59 -27.21 26.42
CA ASP A 10 -4.19 -26.88 26.75
C ASP A 10 -3.41 -26.40 25.52
N ARG A 11 -3.83 -26.84 24.33
CA ARG A 11 -3.29 -26.36 23.05
C ARG A 11 -3.97 -25.08 22.58
N LEU A 12 -4.95 -24.57 23.33
CA LEU A 12 -5.79 -23.44 22.95
C LEU A 12 -6.43 -23.63 21.56
N GLU A 13 -6.76 -24.89 21.22
CA GLU A 13 -7.41 -25.22 19.95
C GLU A 13 -8.77 -24.52 19.87
N GLY A 14 -8.99 -23.78 18.78
CA GLY A 14 -10.18 -22.98 18.56
C GLY A 14 -10.09 -21.52 19.00
N LEU A 15 -9.02 -21.11 19.71
CA LEU A 15 -8.75 -19.69 19.95
C LEU A 15 -8.06 -19.07 18.75
N GLU A 16 -8.75 -18.16 18.09
CA GLU A 16 -8.19 -17.39 16.98
C GLU A 16 -7.60 -16.06 17.48
N PRO A 17 -6.36 -15.70 17.07
CA PRO A 17 -5.77 -14.41 17.38
C PRO A 17 -6.67 -13.28 16.86
N ALA A 18 -7.07 -12.38 17.75
CA ALA A 18 -7.82 -11.19 17.36
C ALA A 18 -6.93 -10.26 16.52
N ALA A 19 -7.46 -9.76 15.41
CA ALA A 19 -6.84 -8.66 14.68
C ALA A 19 -6.82 -7.42 15.59
N GLN A 20 -5.69 -6.71 15.67
CA GLN A 20 -5.44 -5.61 16.61
C GLN A 20 -5.34 -4.30 15.81
N GLU A 21 -6.18 -3.30 16.09
CA GLU A 21 -6.23 -2.05 15.30
C GLU A 21 -5.15 -1.06 15.74
N PHE A 22 -4.99 -0.85 17.05
CA PHE A 22 -3.99 0.09 17.58
C PHE A 22 -2.57 -0.41 17.29
N HIS A 23 -2.30 -1.70 17.55
CA HIS A 23 -0.99 -2.28 17.24
C HIS A 23 -0.68 -2.28 15.73
N LYS A 24 -1.71 -2.45 14.88
CA LYS A 24 -1.57 -2.29 13.42
C LYS A 24 -1.21 -0.86 13.06
N ARG A 25 -1.90 0.14 13.62
CA ARG A 25 -1.61 1.56 13.38
C ARG A 25 -0.19 1.92 13.84
N MET A 26 0.23 1.46 15.01
CA MET A 26 1.59 1.63 15.53
C MET A 26 2.65 1.04 14.57
N LEU A 27 2.42 -0.16 14.03
CA LEU A 27 3.29 -0.77 13.02
C LEU A 27 3.38 0.06 11.74
N LEU A 28 2.24 0.53 11.23
CA LEU A 28 2.18 1.33 10.00
C LEU A 28 2.89 2.68 10.19
N LEU A 29 2.75 3.31 11.36
CA LEU A 29 3.50 4.51 11.70
C LEU A 29 5.00 4.24 11.84
N GLN A 30 5.40 3.10 12.41
CA GLN A 30 6.80 2.68 12.44
C GLN A 30 7.36 2.57 11.02
N ASP A 31 6.63 1.95 10.10
CA ASP A 31 7.04 1.86 8.70
C ASP A 31 7.18 3.24 8.03
N VAL A 32 6.30 4.19 8.33
CA VAL A 32 6.40 5.58 7.84
C VAL A 32 7.66 6.24 8.39
N VAL A 33 7.93 6.12 9.68
CA VAL A 33 9.16 6.67 10.29
C VAL A 33 10.40 6.03 9.66
N ASP A 34 10.41 4.71 9.43
CA ASP A 34 11.54 4.02 8.83
C ASP A 34 11.81 4.46 7.38
N MET A 35 10.75 4.77 6.62
CA MET A 35 10.86 5.25 5.24
C MET A 35 11.29 6.72 5.15
N PHE A 36 10.74 7.58 6.02
CA PHE A 36 10.82 9.03 5.83
C PHE A 36 11.75 9.73 6.84
N PHE A 37 12.17 9.08 7.93
CA PHE A 37 12.97 9.70 8.98
C PHE A 37 14.44 9.26 8.94
N CYS A 38 15.32 10.15 8.47
CA CYS A 38 16.76 9.96 8.48
C CYS A 38 17.47 11.08 9.24
N GLY A 39 18.38 10.73 10.17
CA GLY A 39 19.09 11.71 11.00
C GLY A 39 20.02 12.65 10.22
N SER A 40 20.51 12.23 9.05
CA SER A 40 21.30 13.07 8.15
C SER A 40 20.46 14.11 7.39
N GLY A 41 19.13 14.00 7.43
CA GLY A 41 18.20 14.90 6.75
C GLY A 41 18.02 16.27 7.40
N LEU A 42 18.79 16.60 8.45
CA LEU A 42 18.64 17.89 9.15
C LEU A 42 18.80 19.11 8.22
N THR A 43 19.70 19.02 7.24
CA THR A 43 19.93 20.09 6.25
C THR A 43 19.04 20.00 5.02
N ASP A 44 18.31 18.90 4.86
CA ASP A 44 17.37 18.67 3.77
C ASP A 44 15.99 19.23 4.15
N LYS A 45 15.74 20.47 3.73
CA LYS A 45 14.52 21.20 4.05
C LYS A 45 13.27 20.48 3.54
N GLY A 46 12.37 20.16 4.46
CA GLY A 46 11.11 19.45 4.17
C GLY A 46 11.14 17.96 4.49
N THR A 47 12.28 17.39 4.86
CA THR A 47 12.30 16.04 5.44
C THR A 47 11.71 16.03 6.84
N LEU A 48 11.24 14.87 7.31
CA LEU A 48 10.76 14.72 8.69
C LEU A 48 11.81 15.09 9.73
N CYS A 49 13.10 14.83 9.47
CA CYS A 49 14.18 15.21 10.39
C CYS A 49 14.32 16.74 10.49
N HIS A 50 14.30 17.44 9.36
CA HIS A 50 14.30 18.90 9.33
C HIS A 50 13.08 19.46 10.06
N LEU A 51 11.87 19.00 9.71
CA LEU A 51 10.61 19.50 10.28
C LEU A 51 10.49 19.24 11.79
N LYS A 52 10.93 18.06 12.26
CA LYS A 52 10.96 17.75 13.69
C LYS A 52 11.74 18.80 14.48
N ASN A 53 12.91 19.20 13.99
CA ASN A 53 13.77 20.18 14.65
C ASN A 53 13.21 21.60 14.49
N LEU A 54 12.71 21.93 13.30
CA LEU A 54 12.10 23.22 12.98
C LEU A 54 10.91 23.54 13.89
N LEU A 55 10.04 22.55 14.10
CA LEU A 55 8.78 22.70 14.83
C LEU A 55 8.89 22.33 16.32
N GLY A 56 10.07 21.95 16.80
CA GLY A 56 10.32 21.72 18.22
C GLY A 56 9.79 20.40 18.80
N PHE A 57 9.51 19.39 17.97
CA PHE A 57 9.03 18.06 18.40
C PHE A 57 10.17 17.19 18.97
N ARG A 58 10.74 17.60 20.11
CA ARG A 58 11.94 16.98 20.70
C ARG A 58 11.74 15.51 21.11
N ASN A 59 10.54 15.14 21.54
CA ASN A 59 10.20 13.81 22.05
C ASN A 59 9.88 12.79 20.95
N VAL A 60 9.88 13.19 19.67
CA VAL A 60 9.72 12.26 18.55
C VAL A 60 10.99 11.41 18.41
N THR A 61 10.87 10.10 18.60
CA THR A 61 11.96 9.14 18.44
C THR A 61 11.72 8.25 17.23
N LYS A 62 12.72 7.45 16.85
CA LYS A 62 12.56 6.43 15.80
C LYS A 62 11.71 5.24 16.26
N ASP A 63 11.67 4.99 17.57
CA ASP A 63 10.88 3.92 18.15
C ASP A 63 9.46 4.45 18.43
N VAL A 64 8.54 4.13 17.54
CA VAL A 64 7.16 4.60 17.62
C VAL A 64 6.43 3.96 18.82
N GLY A 65 6.82 2.77 19.27
CA GLY A 65 6.15 2.11 20.39
C GLY A 65 6.28 2.89 21.70
N THR A 66 7.44 3.49 21.95
CA THR A 66 7.70 4.28 23.16
C THR A 66 7.25 5.75 23.05
N ALA A 67 7.11 6.28 21.83
CA ALA A 67 6.78 7.68 21.57
C ALA A 67 5.53 7.88 20.71
N PHE A 68 4.59 6.93 20.70
CA PHE A 68 3.45 6.89 19.78
C PHE A 68 2.70 8.21 19.68
N ASN A 69 2.28 8.77 20.81
CA ASN A 69 1.51 10.03 20.84
C ASN A 69 2.31 11.19 20.23
N HIS A 70 3.60 11.30 20.53
CA HIS A 70 4.46 12.35 19.98
C HIS A 70 4.68 12.19 18.47
N VAL A 71 4.86 10.96 17.99
CA VAL A 71 5.00 10.67 16.55
C VAL A 71 3.70 10.95 15.82
N SER A 72 2.56 10.51 16.36
CA SER A 72 1.24 10.74 15.75
C SER A 72 0.89 12.23 15.69
N GLU A 73 1.13 12.99 16.76
CA GLU A 73 0.91 14.44 16.80
C GLU A 73 1.82 15.18 15.80
N PHE A 74 3.09 14.78 15.71
CA PHE A 74 4.04 15.35 14.76
C PHE A 74 3.63 15.08 13.30
N LEU A 75 3.30 13.84 12.96
CA LEU A 75 2.87 13.49 11.60
C LEU A 75 1.54 14.15 11.23
N TYR A 76 0.62 14.32 12.19
CA TYR A 76 -0.60 15.10 11.98
C TYR A 76 -0.29 16.54 11.56
N VAL A 77 0.57 17.24 12.31
CA VAL A 77 0.97 18.63 12.01
C VAL A 77 1.65 18.73 10.65
N VAL A 78 2.56 17.81 10.33
CA VAL A 78 3.25 17.77 9.03
C VAL A 78 2.26 17.52 7.89
N THR A 79 1.32 16.59 8.08
CA THR A 79 0.29 16.25 7.09
C THR A 79 -0.60 17.45 6.82
N VAL A 80 -1.17 18.08 7.86
CA VAL A 80 -2.01 19.26 7.73
C VAL A 80 -1.24 20.41 7.07
N GLY A 81 0.00 20.64 7.49
CA GLY A 81 0.88 21.65 6.90
C GLY A 81 1.07 21.46 5.41
N TYR A 82 1.40 20.24 4.97
CA TYR A 82 1.57 19.94 3.55
C TYR A 82 0.28 19.91 2.74
N THR A 83 -0.84 19.45 3.31
CA THR A 83 -2.15 19.52 2.66
C THR A 83 -2.52 20.96 2.35
N VAL A 84 -2.38 21.86 3.32
CA VAL A 84 -2.69 23.29 3.14
C VAL A 84 -1.73 23.92 2.13
N LEU A 85 -0.44 23.58 2.20
CA LEU A 85 0.56 24.11 1.27
C LEU A 85 0.30 23.67 -0.18
N LEU A 86 -0.14 22.43 -0.39
CA LEU A 86 -0.55 21.93 -1.71
C LEU A 86 -1.86 22.58 -2.18
N ALA A 87 -2.83 22.79 -1.28
CA ALA A 87 -4.05 23.53 -1.61
C ALA A 87 -3.75 24.97 -2.03
N MET A 88 -2.82 25.64 -1.34
CA MET A 88 -2.35 26.98 -1.72
C MET A 88 -1.70 26.98 -3.11
N ASP A 89 -0.89 25.98 -3.43
CA ASP A 89 -0.26 25.84 -4.77
C ASP A 89 -1.32 25.65 -5.87
N LEU A 90 -2.32 24.80 -5.62
CA LEU A 90 -3.46 24.57 -6.54
C LEU A 90 -4.32 25.81 -6.75
N LEU A 91 -4.53 26.59 -5.68
CA LEU A 91 -5.29 27.84 -5.72
C LEU A 91 -4.42 29.05 -6.08
N ASN A 92 -3.13 28.86 -6.39
CA ASN A 92 -2.19 29.94 -6.69
C ASN A 92 -2.19 31.07 -5.63
N MET A 93 -2.32 30.70 -4.35
CA MET A 93 -2.34 31.62 -3.21
C MET A 93 -0.92 31.90 -2.70
N LYS A 94 -0.60 33.17 -2.45
CA LYS A 94 0.71 33.59 -1.87
C LYS A 94 0.71 33.55 -0.35
N ASP A 95 -0.44 33.83 0.24
CA ASP A 95 -0.65 33.90 1.68
C ASP A 95 -2.00 33.26 2.06
N LEU A 96 -2.13 32.81 3.31
CA LEU A 96 -3.31 32.09 3.79
C LEU A 96 -4.57 32.95 3.85
N ASP A 97 -4.42 34.27 3.92
CA ASP A 97 -5.52 35.23 3.97
C ASP A 97 -6.02 35.63 2.57
N GLU A 98 -5.39 35.12 1.49
CA GLU A 98 -5.79 35.42 0.12
C GLU A 98 -6.99 34.57 -0.29
N ALA A 99 -8.13 35.20 -0.54
CA ALA A 99 -9.30 34.48 -1.06
C ALA A 99 -9.18 34.27 -2.57
N ASN A 100 -9.09 33.02 -3.02
CA ASN A 100 -9.25 32.66 -4.42
C ASN A 100 -10.48 31.76 -4.60
N VAL A 101 -11.38 32.15 -5.52
CA VAL A 101 -12.66 31.46 -5.79
C VAL A 101 -12.58 30.63 -7.08
N SER A 102 -11.38 30.33 -7.58
CA SER A 102 -11.20 29.64 -8.86
C SER A 102 -11.65 28.17 -8.85
N LEU A 103 -11.65 27.51 -7.68
CA LEU A 103 -12.01 26.11 -7.51
C LEU A 103 -12.91 25.94 -6.28
N THR A 104 -13.81 24.97 -6.31
CA THR A 104 -14.59 24.59 -5.12
C THR A 104 -13.73 23.76 -4.15
N LEU A 105 -14.20 23.59 -2.91
CA LEU A 105 -13.52 22.73 -1.95
C LEU A 105 -13.40 21.29 -2.48
N ASP A 106 -14.46 20.78 -3.10
CA ASP A 106 -14.50 19.42 -3.65
C ASP A 106 -13.47 19.26 -4.79
N ASP A 107 -13.38 20.25 -5.69
CA ASP A 107 -12.37 20.24 -6.78
C ASP A 107 -10.94 20.19 -6.23
N VAL A 108 -10.67 20.97 -5.17
CA VAL A 108 -9.34 21.01 -4.54
C VAL A 108 -9.05 19.66 -3.87
N THR A 109 -9.99 19.09 -3.12
CA THR A 109 -9.79 17.81 -2.45
C THR A 109 -9.60 16.67 -3.44
N ASP A 110 -10.41 16.61 -4.50
CA ASP A 110 -10.28 15.58 -5.54
C ASP A 110 -8.94 15.69 -6.26
N THR A 111 -8.50 16.92 -6.57
CA THR A 111 -7.21 17.16 -7.20
C THR A 111 -6.05 16.74 -6.29
N ILE A 112 -6.13 17.04 -4.98
CA ILE A 112 -5.12 16.61 -4.00
C ILE A 112 -5.06 15.08 -3.96
N VAL A 113 -6.20 14.41 -3.78
CA VAL A 113 -6.26 12.94 -3.72
C VAL A 113 -5.70 12.34 -4.99
N HIS A 114 -6.10 12.81 -6.17
CA HIS A 114 -5.59 12.32 -7.44
C HIS A 114 -4.07 12.49 -7.59
N LYS A 115 -3.50 13.60 -7.08
CA LYS A 115 -2.05 13.86 -7.14
C LYS A 115 -1.22 12.96 -6.22
N ILE A 116 -1.76 12.54 -5.08
CA ILE A 116 -1.02 11.76 -4.07
C ILE A 116 -1.37 10.27 -4.11
N TRP A 117 -2.45 9.89 -4.80
CA TRP A 117 -2.97 8.54 -4.77
C TRP A 117 -1.94 7.53 -5.29
N MET A 118 -1.62 6.55 -4.46
CA MET A 118 -0.73 5.46 -4.82
C MET A 118 -1.55 4.20 -5.11
N GLU A 119 -1.66 3.87 -6.40
CA GLU A 119 -2.37 2.67 -6.82
C GLU A 119 -1.69 1.39 -6.32
N THR A 120 -2.53 0.42 -5.95
CA THR A 120 -2.12 -0.94 -5.62
C THR A 120 -2.56 -1.84 -6.76
N ASN A 121 -1.63 -2.59 -7.36
CA ASN A 121 -1.96 -3.58 -8.38
C ASN A 121 -2.29 -4.92 -7.72
N TYR A 122 -3.56 -5.15 -7.44
CA TYR A 122 -4.03 -6.45 -6.93
C TYR A 122 -4.07 -7.52 -8.02
N ASP A 123 -4.25 -7.15 -9.29
CA ASP A 123 -4.36 -8.09 -10.40
C ASP A 123 -3.07 -8.90 -10.58
N ALA A 124 -1.91 -8.27 -10.42
CA ALA A 124 -0.63 -8.97 -10.41
C ALA A 124 -0.54 -10.03 -9.29
N VAL A 125 -1.26 -9.86 -8.19
CA VAL A 125 -1.31 -10.84 -7.08
C VAL A 125 -2.36 -11.91 -7.34
N ILE A 126 -3.53 -11.55 -7.88
CA ILE A 126 -4.64 -12.48 -8.16
C ILE A 126 -4.27 -13.41 -9.32
N ASN A 127 -3.69 -12.83 -10.37
CA ASN A 127 -3.29 -13.49 -11.60
C ASN A 127 -1.77 -13.35 -11.80
N PRO A 128 -0.93 -13.97 -10.95
CA PRO A 128 0.52 -13.82 -11.02
C PRO A 128 1.14 -14.36 -12.31
N ASP A 129 0.40 -15.16 -13.07
CA ASP A 129 0.83 -15.75 -14.34
C ASP A 129 0.20 -15.04 -15.56
N SER A 130 -0.59 -13.98 -15.35
CA SER A 130 -1.25 -13.22 -16.44
C SER A 130 -0.32 -12.35 -17.29
N ASP A 131 0.95 -12.19 -16.89
CA ASP A 131 2.00 -11.59 -17.72
C ASP A 131 2.56 -12.57 -18.78
N GLN A 132 2.02 -13.78 -18.87
CA GLN A 132 2.20 -14.59 -20.08
C GLN A 132 0.97 -14.39 -20.98
N PRO A 133 1.13 -13.93 -22.24
CA PRO A 133 0.05 -14.11 -23.20
C PRO A 133 -0.35 -15.58 -23.15
N TYR A 134 -1.65 -15.86 -23.03
CA TYR A 134 -2.18 -17.21 -23.07
C TYR A 134 -1.92 -17.75 -24.47
N ASP A 135 -0.76 -18.38 -24.63
CA ASP A 135 -0.16 -18.81 -25.89
C ASP A 135 -0.64 -20.22 -26.31
N TYR A 136 -1.70 -20.73 -25.70
CA TYR A 136 -2.25 -22.05 -26.03
C TYR A 136 -3.30 -21.96 -27.15
N CYS A 137 -4.07 -23.04 -27.33
CA CYS A 137 -4.99 -23.19 -28.46
C CYS A 137 -6.07 -22.12 -28.45
N TYR A 138 -6.48 -21.65 -29.63
CA TYR A 138 -7.53 -20.63 -29.79
C TYR A 138 -8.89 -21.03 -29.19
N CYS A 139 -9.12 -22.32 -28.91
CA CYS A 139 -10.32 -22.78 -28.22
C CYS A 139 -10.37 -22.36 -26.74
N LYS A 140 -9.23 -22.01 -26.13
CA LYS A 140 -9.08 -21.60 -24.72
C LYS A 140 -9.57 -22.62 -23.69
N GLU A 141 -9.69 -23.88 -24.08
CA GLU A 141 -10.00 -24.98 -23.18
C GLU A 141 -8.71 -25.68 -22.76
N GLU A 142 -8.60 -26.00 -21.47
CA GLU A 142 -7.54 -26.85 -20.94
C GLU A 142 -8.03 -28.31 -20.98
N ASN A 143 -7.52 -29.12 -21.91
CA ASN A 143 -7.78 -30.56 -21.97
C ASN A 143 -6.43 -31.33 -22.07
N GLU A 144 -6.45 -32.64 -21.83
CA GLU A 144 -5.25 -33.50 -21.83
C GLU A 144 -4.91 -34.03 -23.25
N GLU A 145 -5.32 -33.33 -24.31
CA GLU A 145 -5.07 -33.76 -25.70
C GLU A 145 -3.63 -33.42 -26.14
N ASP A 146 -3.06 -34.24 -27.03
CA ASP A 146 -1.78 -33.93 -27.66
C ASP A 146 -1.86 -32.60 -28.45
N MET A 147 -0.77 -31.84 -28.43
CA MET A 147 -0.68 -30.51 -29.03
C MET A 147 0.55 -30.37 -29.93
N ILE A 148 0.45 -29.50 -30.93
CA ILE A 148 1.57 -29.10 -31.77
C ILE A 148 1.86 -27.60 -31.63
N GLU A 149 3.14 -27.23 -31.64
CA GLU A 149 3.61 -25.84 -31.64
C GLU A 149 3.70 -25.31 -33.07
N CYS A 150 3.18 -24.10 -33.32
CA CYS A 150 3.45 -23.37 -34.55
C CYS A 150 4.78 -22.62 -34.44
N SER A 151 5.77 -22.98 -35.25
CA SER A 151 7.10 -22.33 -35.33
C SER A 151 7.07 -20.92 -35.94
N GLY A 152 5.89 -20.37 -36.25
CA GLY A 152 5.71 -19.02 -36.80
C GLY A 152 6.03 -17.92 -35.77
N PRO A 153 6.97 -17.00 -36.01
CA PRO A 153 7.43 -16.02 -35.02
C PRO A 153 6.38 -14.97 -34.61
N ARG A 154 5.23 -14.93 -35.30
CA ARG A 154 4.10 -14.01 -35.03
C ARG A 154 2.74 -14.70 -35.27
N CYS A 155 2.58 -15.93 -34.79
CA CYS A 155 1.28 -16.60 -34.85
C CYS A 155 0.26 -15.85 -33.99
N ARG A 156 -0.80 -15.31 -34.61
CA ARG A 156 -1.82 -14.50 -33.92
C ARG A 156 -2.93 -15.32 -33.25
N CYS A 157 -2.89 -16.64 -33.41
CA CYS A 157 -3.98 -17.53 -33.03
C CYS A 157 -3.59 -18.54 -31.93
N GLY A 158 -2.48 -18.31 -31.24
CA GLY A 158 -1.91 -19.23 -30.24
C GLY A 158 -0.59 -19.80 -30.71
N LYS A 159 0.29 -20.15 -29.78
CA LYS A 159 1.58 -20.81 -30.05
C LYS A 159 1.43 -22.32 -30.11
N TRP A 160 0.53 -22.89 -29.30
CA TRP A 160 0.24 -24.33 -29.24
C TRP A 160 -1.20 -24.63 -29.63
N PHE A 161 -1.45 -25.72 -30.36
CA PHE A 161 -2.79 -26.11 -30.83
C PHE A 161 -3.08 -27.58 -30.54
N HIS A 162 -4.29 -27.90 -30.07
CA HIS A 162 -4.74 -29.30 -30.00
C HIS A 162 -4.84 -29.88 -31.41
N LEU A 163 -4.44 -31.14 -31.59
CA LEU A 163 -4.46 -31.81 -32.89
C LEU A 163 -5.86 -31.79 -33.54
N THR A 164 -6.92 -32.02 -32.76
CA THR A 164 -8.31 -31.93 -33.21
C THR A 164 -8.72 -30.52 -33.64
N CYS A 165 -8.23 -29.48 -32.94
CA CYS A 165 -8.53 -28.08 -33.25
C CYS A 165 -7.94 -27.64 -34.59
N ILE A 166 -6.93 -28.33 -35.10
CA ILE A 166 -6.36 -28.08 -36.44
C ILE A 166 -6.66 -29.22 -37.42
N GLN A 167 -7.56 -30.13 -37.06
CA GLN A 167 -7.97 -31.29 -37.87
C GLN A 167 -6.81 -32.18 -38.29
N MET A 168 -5.85 -32.39 -37.38
CA MET A 168 -4.69 -33.24 -37.59
C MET A 168 -4.76 -34.44 -36.64
N THR A 169 -4.17 -35.56 -37.06
CA THR A 169 -4.01 -36.76 -36.23
C THR A 169 -2.57 -36.93 -35.78
N GLN A 170 -2.35 -37.77 -34.77
CA GLN A 170 -1.01 -38.00 -34.20
C GLN A 170 0.00 -38.56 -35.22
N ASP A 171 -0.47 -39.37 -36.17
CA ASP A 171 0.38 -39.94 -37.24
C ASP A 171 0.79 -38.90 -38.30
N GLU A 172 0.16 -37.73 -38.31
CA GLU A 172 0.41 -36.63 -39.26
C GLU A 172 1.31 -35.54 -38.69
N VAL A 173 1.70 -35.64 -37.40
CA VAL A 173 2.61 -34.69 -36.75
C VAL A 173 4.00 -34.78 -37.38
N PRO A 174 4.55 -33.69 -37.96
CA PRO A 174 5.90 -33.71 -38.51
C PRO A 174 6.97 -33.83 -37.42
N ASP A 175 8.08 -34.51 -37.72
CA ASP A 175 9.26 -34.58 -36.83
C ASP A 175 10.04 -33.24 -36.74
N GLY A 176 9.62 -32.19 -37.46
CA GLY A 176 10.29 -30.90 -37.54
C GLY A 176 9.34 -29.70 -37.40
N ASP A 177 9.84 -28.50 -37.73
CA ASP A 177 9.06 -27.26 -37.61
C ASP A 177 7.73 -27.34 -38.38
N TRP A 178 6.64 -27.07 -37.66
CA TRP A 178 5.29 -27.01 -38.23
C TRP A 178 4.77 -25.57 -38.23
N PHE A 179 4.09 -25.18 -39.30
CA PHE A 179 3.50 -23.86 -39.45
C PHE A 179 2.02 -24.00 -39.80
N ARG A 180 1.17 -23.24 -39.12
CA ARG A 180 -0.25 -23.13 -39.51
C ARG A 180 -0.36 -22.50 -40.90
N ASN A 181 -1.38 -22.86 -41.67
CA ASN A 181 -1.59 -22.41 -43.06
C ASN A 181 -1.56 -20.87 -43.24
N ASP A 182 -1.96 -20.09 -42.23
CA ASP A 182 -1.90 -18.62 -42.23
C ASP A 182 -0.51 -18.06 -41.83
N CYS A 183 0.34 -18.89 -41.25
CA CYS A 183 1.70 -18.58 -40.83
C CYS A 183 2.76 -19.06 -41.83
N GLU A 184 2.42 -19.97 -42.75
CA GLU A 184 3.33 -20.43 -43.81
C GLU A 184 3.79 -19.27 -44.72
N THR A 185 2.92 -18.27 -44.94
CA THR A 185 3.25 -17.02 -45.65
C THR A 185 4.12 -16.03 -44.85
N LEU A 186 4.24 -16.18 -43.52
CA LEU A 186 5.04 -15.29 -42.67
C LEU A 186 6.55 -15.62 -42.69
N ARG A 187 6.94 -16.78 -43.24
CA ARG A 187 8.35 -17.21 -43.38
C ARG A 187 9.20 -16.26 -44.23
N SER A 188 8.57 -15.40 -45.02
CA SER A 188 9.21 -14.55 -46.03
C SER A 188 9.18 -13.05 -45.71
N LEU A 189 8.70 -12.64 -44.53
CA LEU A 189 8.60 -11.21 -44.18
C LEU A 189 9.90 -10.72 -43.55
N TYR A 190 10.47 -9.68 -44.15
CA TYR A 190 11.62 -8.96 -43.62
C TYR A 190 11.23 -8.35 -42.26
N PRO A 191 11.93 -8.68 -41.15
CA PRO A 191 11.46 -8.34 -39.80
C PRO A 191 11.62 -6.84 -39.47
N PHE A 192 12.41 -6.13 -40.27
CA PHE A 192 12.73 -4.73 -40.09
C PHE A 192 11.75 -3.81 -40.86
N CYS A 193 11.65 -2.57 -40.38
CA CYS A 193 10.79 -1.51 -40.88
C CYS A 193 9.28 -1.84 -40.81
N ILE A 194 8.44 -0.84 -41.06
CA ILE A 194 6.98 -0.98 -41.11
C ILE A 194 6.48 -1.62 -42.41
N CYS A 195 7.30 -1.63 -43.45
CA CYS A 195 6.94 -2.14 -44.78
C CYS A 195 7.21 -3.65 -44.96
N TYR A 196 7.90 -4.28 -44.01
CA TYR A 196 8.22 -5.72 -44.02
C TYR A 196 8.85 -6.26 -45.31
N THR A 197 9.51 -5.39 -46.07
CA THR A 197 10.11 -5.68 -47.37
C THR A 197 11.54 -5.16 -47.34
N ASP A 198 12.51 -5.94 -47.78
CA ASP A 198 13.87 -5.45 -47.97
C ASP A 198 13.93 -4.61 -49.25
N LEU A 199 14.07 -3.29 -49.10
CA LEU A 199 14.17 -2.37 -50.23
C LEU A 199 15.62 -2.13 -50.67
N GLY A 200 16.61 -2.66 -49.94
CA GLY A 200 18.04 -2.40 -50.19
C GLY A 200 18.44 -0.92 -50.04
N THR A 201 17.61 -0.09 -49.42
CA THR A 201 17.84 1.35 -49.21
C THR A 201 18.43 1.63 -47.84
N ALA A 202 19.03 2.81 -47.64
CA ALA A 202 19.56 3.22 -46.35
C ALA A 202 18.48 3.19 -45.24
N MET A 203 18.87 2.67 -44.08
CA MET A 203 18.02 2.50 -42.91
C MET A 203 18.58 3.25 -41.70
N ILE A 204 17.71 3.57 -40.76
CA ILE A 204 18.03 4.19 -39.48
C ILE A 204 17.58 3.27 -38.33
N ALA A 205 18.40 3.17 -37.30
CA ALA A 205 18.09 2.40 -36.09
C ALA A 205 17.37 3.28 -35.06
N CYS A 206 16.33 2.75 -34.43
CA CYS A 206 15.69 3.39 -33.27
C CYS A 206 16.61 3.26 -32.05
N ASP A 207 16.85 4.36 -31.34
CA ASP A 207 17.68 4.38 -30.12
C ASP A 207 17.01 3.76 -28.88
N ASN A 208 15.80 3.21 -29.01
CA ASN A 208 15.18 2.43 -27.94
C ASN A 208 15.63 0.96 -28.08
N PRO A 209 16.41 0.40 -27.13
CA PRO A 209 16.90 -0.97 -27.20
C PRO A 209 15.79 -2.03 -27.06
N GLU A 210 14.59 -1.62 -26.61
CA GLU A 210 13.39 -2.47 -26.56
C GLU A 210 12.46 -2.24 -27.77
N CYS A 211 12.91 -1.53 -28.80
CA CYS A 211 12.12 -1.32 -30.02
C CYS A 211 11.93 -2.64 -30.77
N GLU A 212 10.69 -3.06 -30.98
CA GLU A 212 10.34 -4.35 -31.62
C GLU A 212 10.93 -4.57 -33.03
N ARG A 213 11.30 -3.50 -33.74
CA ARG A 213 11.74 -3.57 -35.14
C ARG A 213 13.17 -3.12 -35.37
N GLU A 214 13.74 -2.38 -34.42
CA GLU A 214 15.10 -1.85 -34.42
C GLU A 214 15.49 -0.93 -35.61
N TRP A 215 15.22 -1.31 -36.87
CA TRP A 215 15.63 -0.64 -38.10
C TRP A 215 14.46 -0.22 -38.98
N TYR A 216 14.57 0.95 -39.62
CA TYR A 216 13.54 1.51 -40.50
C TYR A 216 14.16 2.14 -41.76
N HIS A 217 13.58 1.92 -42.94
CA HIS A 217 13.99 2.69 -44.13
C HIS A 217 13.69 4.17 -43.93
N LEU A 218 14.64 5.03 -44.29
CA LEU A 218 14.52 6.48 -44.18
C LEU A 218 13.22 6.99 -44.84
N SER A 219 12.91 6.51 -46.04
CA SER A 219 11.69 6.85 -46.78
C SER A 219 10.40 6.42 -46.09
N CYS A 220 10.39 5.26 -45.41
CA CYS A 220 9.21 4.75 -44.71
C CYS A 220 8.89 5.55 -43.44
N VAL A 221 9.87 6.25 -42.87
CA VAL A 221 9.69 7.13 -41.70
C VAL A 221 9.75 8.62 -42.06
N GLY A 222 9.70 8.96 -43.35
CA GLY A 222 9.63 10.34 -43.83
C GLY A 222 10.92 11.14 -43.65
N ILE A 223 12.07 10.46 -43.55
CA ILE A 223 13.38 11.06 -43.35
C ILE A 223 14.13 11.02 -44.68
N THR A 224 14.75 12.15 -45.04
CA THR A 224 15.58 12.23 -46.25
C THR A 224 17.06 11.98 -45.95
N ASP A 225 17.55 12.43 -44.80
CA ASP A 225 18.93 12.27 -44.34
C ASP A 225 18.99 11.87 -42.87
N VAL A 226 20.00 11.10 -42.47
CA VAL A 226 20.16 10.64 -41.08
C VAL A 226 20.31 11.87 -40.15
N PRO A 227 19.37 12.10 -39.21
CA PRO A 227 19.44 13.23 -38.29
C PRO A 227 20.64 13.12 -37.36
N SER A 228 21.24 14.26 -37.02
CA SER A 228 22.32 14.31 -36.03
C SER A 228 21.75 14.22 -34.61
N GLY A 229 22.08 13.15 -33.88
CA GLY A 229 21.63 12.93 -32.51
C GLY A 229 20.85 11.63 -32.36
N ARG A 230 20.05 11.52 -31.28
CA ARG A 230 19.20 10.35 -31.05
C ARG A 230 17.94 10.41 -31.91
N TRP A 231 17.49 9.26 -32.39
CA TRP A 231 16.28 9.11 -33.18
C TRP A 231 15.40 7.98 -32.67
N TYR A 232 14.10 8.24 -32.57
CA TYR A 232 13.10 7.27 -32.14
C TYR A 232 12.03 7.09 -33.21
N CYS A 233 11.60 5.85 -33.44
CA CYS A 233 10.62 5.52 -34.48
C CYS A 233 9.20 6.01 -34.18
N CYS A 234 8.89 6.27 -32.90
CA CYS A 234 7.60 6.77 -32.44
C CYS A 234 7.72 7.46 -31.07
N VAL A 235 6.68 8.21 -30.69
CA VAL A 235 6.59 8.94 -29.42
C VAL A 235 6.69 8.01 -28.21
N GLU A 236 6.20 6.78 -28.32
CA GLU A 236 6.30 5.77 -27.26
C GLU A 236 7.75 5.32 -27.02
N CYS A 237 8.53 5.12 -28.09
CA CYS A 237 9.95 4.78 -27.96
C CYS A 237 10.78 5.95 -27.41
N GLU A 238 10.40 7.18 -27.75
CA GLU A 238 11.00 8.38 -27.18
C GLU A 238 10.72 8.49 -25.66
N LYS A 239 9.47 8.30 -25.24
CA LYS A 239 9.06 8.33 -23.82
C LYS A 239 9.72 7.24 -22.99
N LYS A 240 9.92 6.04 -23.53
CA LYS A 240 10.59 4.93 -22.83
C LYS A 240 12.09 5.16 -22.61
N HIS A 241 12.73 6.06 -23.38
CA HIS A 241 14.18 6.29 -23.35
C HIS A 241 14.57 7.72 -22.95
N THR A 242 13.64 8.62 -22.61
CA THR A 242 14.05 9.80 -21.82
C THR A 242 14.62 9.26 -20.51
N PRO A 243 15.90 9.53 -20.15
CA PRO A 243 16.36 9.21 -18.81
C PRO A 243 15.46 10.03 -17.89
N GLU A 244 14.48 9.37 -17.26
CA GLU A 244 13.67 10.01 -16.25
C GLU A 244 14.67 10.58 -15.25
N ASN A 245 14.71 11.89 -15.16
CA ASN A 245 15.39 12.57 -14.09
C ASN A 245 14.29 12.88 -13.06
N PRO A 246 13.81 11.87 -12.31
CA PRO A 246 12.64 12.01 -11.48
C PRO A 246 12.87 13.10 -10.45
N ASP A 247 11.81 13.84 -10.15
CA ASP A 247 11.78 14.79 -9.04
C ASP A 247 11.57 14.02 -7.73
N ARG A 248 12.63 13.33 -7.28
CA ARG A 248 12.60 12.47 -6.08
C ARG A 248 12.28 13.25 -4.81
N LEU A 249 12.56 14.55 -4.79
CA LEU A 249 12.14 15.44 -3.72
C LEU A 249 10.61 15.53 -3.68
N ARG A 250 9.98 15.84 -4.81
CA ARG A 250 8.53 15.90 -4.91
C ARG A 250 7.89 14.54 -4.62
N ASP A 251 8.46 13.45 -5.11
CA ASP A 251 7.98 12.09 -4.86
C ASP A 251 7.99 11.76 -3.35
N TYR A 252 9.05 12.15 -2.63
CA TYR A 252 9.11 12.03 -1.17
C TYR A 252 7.96 12.77 -0.49
N ILE A 253 7.73 14.03 -0.88
CA ILE A 253 6.73 14.88 -0.22
C ILE A 253 5.31 14.37 -0.50
N LEU A 254 5.01 14.01 -1.75
CA LEU A 254 3.71 13.45 -2.12
C LEU A 254 3.46 12.11 -1.44
N SER A 255 4.47 11.23 -1.37
CA SER A 255 4.35 9.95 -0.68
C SER A 255 4.15 10.12 0.83
N LEU A 256 4.84 11.09 1.45
CA LEU A 256 4.66 11.41 2.86
C LEU A 256 3.25 11.93 3.13
N LEU A 257 2.75 12.82 2.27
CA LEU A 257 1.40 13.37 2.35
C LEU A 257 0.34 12.27 2.19
N PHE A 258 0.53 11.36 1.24
CA PHE A 258 -0.32 10.17 1.06
C PHE A 258 -0.40 9.34 2.34
N HIS A 259 0.76 8.97 2.91
CA HIS A 259 0.80 8.16 4.13
C HIS A 259 0.18 8.87 5.34
N GLY A 260 0.39 10.19 5.46
CA GLY A 260 -0.20 11.03 6.50
C GLY A 260 -1.72 11.06 6.41
N LEU A 261 -2.28 11.40 5.25
CA LEU A 261 -3.73 11.44 5.03
C LEU A 261 -4.36 10.05 5.23
N LEU A 262 -3.68 8.99 4.80
CA LEU A 262 -4.15 7.62 5.01
C LEU A 262 -4.19 7.22 6.50
N ASP A 263 -3.28 7.70 7.36
CA ASP A 263 -3.38 7.52 8.81
C ASP A 263 -4.58 8.27 9.40
N LEU A 264 -4.84 9.50 8.93
CA LEU A 264 -5.98 10.29 9.39
C LEU A 264 -7.31 9.62 9.02
N THR A 265 -7.46 9.14 7.79
CA THR A 265 -8.67 8.41 7.38
C THR A 265 -8.86 7.13 8.19
N ARG A 266 -7.79 6.37 8.48
CA ARG A 266 -7.89 5.18 9.36
C ARG A 266 -8.40 5.54 10.75
N LYS A 267 -7.84 6.62 11.32
CA LYS A 267 -8.24 7.12 12.64
C LYS A 267 -9.70 7.56 12.64
N ASP A 268 -10.15 8.26 11.61
CA ASP A 268 -11.55 8.70 11.50
C ASP A 268 -12.50 7.51 11.37
N CYS A 269 -12.16 6.49 10.58
CA CYS A 269 -12.96 5.26 10.51
C CYS A 269 -13.08 4.56 11.87
N VAL A 270 -12.02 4.53 12.68
CA VAL A 270 -12.10 4.01 14.07
C VAL A 270 -13.03 4.87 14.90
N ARG A 271 -12.86 6.21 14.87
CA ARG A 271 -13.67 7.14 15.67
C ARG A 271 -15.15 7.08 15.36
N GLU A 272 -15.52 6.84 14.11
CA GLU A 272 -16.90 6.69 13.65
C GLU A 272 -17.41 5.24 13.69
N ASN A 273 -16.57 4.27 14.08
CA ASN A 273 -16.86 2.83 14.02
C ASN A 273 -17.34 2.37 12.64
N ASP A 274 -16.65 2.81 11.59
CA ASP A 274 -16.90 2.39 10.21
C ASP A 274 -16.27 1.02 9.93
N GLY A 275 -16.96 -0.03 10.37
CA GLY A 275 -16.53 -1.43 10.21
C GLY A 275 -16.16 -1.79 8.76
N PRO A 276 -17.02 -1.55 7.76
CA PRO A 276 -16.70 -1.83 6.36
C PRO A 276 -15.39 -1.17 5.89
N MET A 277 -15.16 0.11 6.20
CA MET A 277 -13.91 0.78 5.82
C MET A 277 -12.70 0.24 6.57
N ILE A 278 -12.84 -0.11 7.86
CA ILE A 278 -11.76 -0.77 8.62
C ILE A 278 -11.33 -2.06 7.90
N ILE A 279 -12.29 -2.89 7.45
CA ILE A 279 -11.99 -4.11 6.68
C ILE A 279 -11.29 -3.81 5.35
N GLN A 280 -11.71 -2.74 4.64
CA GLN A 280 -11.01 -2.32 3.42
C GLN A 280 -9.56 -1.92 3.69
N PHE A 281 -9.27 -1.24 4.79
CA PHE A 281 -7.89 -0.93 5.17
C PHE A 281 -7.08 -2.22 5.44
N TRP A 282 -7.66 -3.24 6.06
CA TRP A 282 -6.97 -4.53 6.19
C TRP A 282 -6.65 -5.19 4.85
N LYS A 283 -7.56 -5.08 3.87
CA LYS A 283 -7.32 -5.54 2.50
C LYS A 283 -6.21 -4.72 1.81
N TYR A 284 -6.25 -3.41 1.97
CA TYR A 284 -5.26 -2.49 1.42
C TYR A 284 -3.87 -2.76 1.98
N ASP A 285 -3.76 -2.89 3.31
CA ASP A 285 -2.50 -3.05 4.03
C ASP A 285 -1.85 -4.43 3.84
N LEU A 286 -2.57 -5.41 3.28
CA LEU A 286 -2.05 -6.76 3.02
C LEU A 286 -0.77 -6.75 2.17
N VAL A 287 -0.74 -5.93 1.12
CA VAL A 287 0.41 -5.81 0.21
C VAL A 287 1.60 -5.14 0.90
N PRO A 288 1.45 -3.96 1.54
CA PRO A 288 2.49 -3.37 2.39
C PRO A 288 3.04 -4.32 3.47
N PHE A 289 2.18 -5.05 4.18
CA PHE A 289 2.63 -6.02 5.18
C PHE A 289 3.52 -7.09 4.57
N HIS A 290 3.18 -7.60 3.39
CA HIS A 290 4.03 -8.57 2.70
C HIS A 290 5.36 -7.94 2.24
N ASN A 291 5.31 -6.75 1.63
CA ASN A 291 6.47 -6.04 1.10
C ASN A 291 7.52 -5.70 2.18
N ARG A 292 7.08 -5.51 3.43
CA ARG A 292 7.94 -5.21 4.58
C ARG A 292 8.15 -6.39 5.54
N ASN A 293 7.77 -7.61 5.13
CA ASN A 293 7.96 -8.85 5.90
C ASN A 293 7.20 -8.92 7.24
N HIS A 294 6.09 -8.20 7.38
CA HIS A 294 5.20 -8.24 8.55
C HIS A 294 4.32 -9.50 8.55
N SER A 295 4.94 -10.67 8.66
CA SER A 295 4.26 -11.97 8.47
C SER A 295 3.10 -12.23 9.44
N LYS A 296 3.18 -11.75 10.69
CA LYS A 296 2.07 -11.79 11.65
C LYS A 296 0.84 -11.09 11.08
N TYR A 297 1.00 -9.88 10.55
CA TYR A 297 -0.09 -9.07 10.04
C TYR A 297 -0.64 -9.56 8.71
N VAL A 298 0.18 -10.21 7.87
CA VAL A 298 -0.31 -10.92 6.67
C VAL A 298 -1.28 -12.05 7.07
N ILE A 299 -0.94 -12.83 8.12
CA ILE A 299 -1.78 -13.93 8.60
C ILE A 299 -3.08 -13.37 9.21
N LEU A 300 -2.98 -12.34 10.06
CA LEU A 300 -4.16 -11.71 10.68
C LEU A 300 -5.09 -11.10 9.62
N ALA A 301 -4.53 -10.35 8.66
CA ALA A 301 -5.29 -9.76 7.57
C ALA A 301 -6.02 -10.82 6.75
N HIS A 302 -5.31 -11.88 6.33
CA HIS A 302 -5.90 -12.99 5.58
C HIS A 302 -7.06 -13.63 6.35
N ARG A 303 -6.88 -13.95 7.64
CA ARG A 303 -7.92 -14.56 8.47
C ARG A 303 -9.13 -13.66 8.64
N LEU A 304 -8.93 -12.39 8.96
CA LEU A 304 -10.01 -11.41 9.13
C LEU A 304 -10.81 -11.27 7.83
N ILE A 305 -10.13 -11.03 6.71
CA ILE A 305 -10.76 -10.83 5.40
C ILE A 305 -11.49 -12.09 4.96
N ALA A 306 -10.87 -13.27 5.07
CA ALA A 306 -11.51 -14.54 4.73
C ALA A 306 -12.73 -14.81 5.63
N GLY A 307 -12.60 -14.53 6.93
CA GLY A 307 -13.66 -14.65 7.92
C GLY A 307 -14.89 -13.83 7.56
N VAL A 308 -14.70 -12.53 7.32
CA VAL A 308 -15.78 -11.60 6.95
C VAL A 308 -16.34 -11.90 5.55
N SER A 309 -15.51 -12.39 4.62
CA SER A 309 -15.92 -12.70 3.23
C SER A 309 -16.66 -14.05 3.08
N GLY A 310 -17.05 -14.70 4.17
CA GLY A 310 -17.92 -15.89 4.16
C GLY A 310 -17.28 -17.18 4.65
N TRP A 311 -16.04 -17.16 5.15
CA TRP A 311 -15.50 -18.32 5.84
C TRP A 311 -16.20 -18.56 7.19
N LEU A 312 -16.58 -17.48 7.90
CA LEU A 312 -17.36 -17.55 9.13
C LEU A 312 -18.87 -17.50 8.87
N PRO A 313 -19.71 -18.06 9.76
CA PRO A 313 -21.14 -17.80 9.79
C PRO A 313 -21.43 -16.29 9.80
N ARG A 314 -22.48 -15.86 9.10
CA ARG A 314 -22.83 -14.44 8.93
C ARG A 314 -22.82 -13.66 10.26
N ARG A 315 -23.37 -14.24 11.33
CA ARG A 315 -23.38 -13.60 12.65
C ARG A 315 -21.98 -13.24 13.14
N LEU A 316 -21.01 -14.15 13.02
CA LEU A 316 -19.62 -13.89 13.45
C LEU A 316 -18.90 -12.94 12.50
N ALA A 317 -19.23 -12.95 11.21
CA ALA A 317 -18.71 -11.98 10.25
C ALA A 317 -19.15 -10.54 10.59
N GLU A 318 -20.43 -10.36 10.94
CA GLU A 318 -20.95 -9.07 11.43
C GLU A 318 -20.26 -8.68 12.74
N ASP A 319 -20.13 -9.60 13.68
CA ASP A 319 -19.46 -9.37 14.96
C ASP A 319 -18.01 -8.90 14.77
N LEU A 320 -17.25 -9.59 13.92
CA LEU A 320 -15.88 -9.20 13.57
C LEU A 320 -15.79 -7.91 12.77
N THR A 321 -16.86 -7.47 12.12
CA THR A 321 -16.87 -6.20 11.37
C THR A 321 -17.12 -5.03 12.31
N TRP A 322 -18.05 -5.18 13.27
CA TRP A 322 -18.51 -4.07 14.12
C TRP A 322 -17.88 -4.03 15.51
N ASN A 323 -17.46 -5.16 16.09
CA ASN A 323 -16.80 -5.21 17.41
C ASN A 323 -15.28 -5.00 17.27
N ARG A 324 -14.90 -3.88 16.65
CA ARG A 324 -13.49 -3.47 16.48
C ARG A 324 -13.10 -2.32 17.39
N THR A 325 -14.09 -1.55 17.84
CA THR A 325 -13.88 -0.33 18.64
C THR A 325 -14.73 -0.36 19.91
N VAL A 326 -14.36 0.46 20.88
CA VAL A 326 -15.15 0.68 22.10
C VAL A 326 -15.41 2.16 22.30
N ASN A 327 -16.60 2.51 22.79
CA ASN A 327 -16.99 3.89 23.08
C ASN A 327 -17.18 4.08 24.58
N LEU A 328 -16.08 4.23 25.30
CA LEU A 328 -16.09 4.37 26.76
C LEU A 328 -16.76 5.69 27.20
N ALA A 329 -16.39 6.80 26.55
CA ALA A 329 -16.90 8.14 26.88
C ALA A 329 -18.35 8.41 26.42
N GLY A 330 -18.89 7.59 25.52
CA GLY A 330 -20.17 7.81 24.85
C GLY A 330 -20.16 8.99 23.87
N GLY A 331 -21.09 8.97 22.90
CA GLY A 331 -21.27 10.04 21.92
C GLY A 331 -20.55 9.81 20.57
N PRO A 332 -20.88 10.60 19.54
CA PRO A 332 -20.32 10.45 18.19
C PRO A 332 -18.82 10.79 18.14
N GLY A 333 -18.08 10.12 17.25
CA GLY A 333 -16.65 10.37 17.03
C GLY A 333 -15.73 10.12 18.23
N ARG A 334 -16.17 9.30 19.19
CA ARG A 334 -15.47 9.02 20.46
C ARG A 334 -15.09 7.55 20.67
N ASN A 335 -15.23 6.74 19.63
CA ASN A 335 -14.73 5.38 19.64
C ASN A 335 -13.20 5.36 19.68
N ILE A 336 -12.64 4.38 20.38
CA ILE A 336 -11.21 4.04 20.39
C ILE A 336 -11.02 2.58 19.97
N GLU A 337 -9.83 2.23 19.51
CA GLU A 337 -9.47 0.86 19.17
C GLU A 337 -9.68 -0.08 20.36
N MET A 338 -10.32 -1.24 20.14
CA MET A 338 -10.61 -2.18 21.23
C MET A 338 -9.34 -2.70 21.91
N ASP A 339 -8.27 -2.95 21.14
CA ASP A 339 -7.00 -3.41 21.71
C ASP A 339 -6.28 -2.32 22.51
N LEU A 340 -6.45 -1.04 22.15
CA LEU A 340 -5.95 0.08 22.97
C LEU A 340 -6.68 0.14 24.32
N ALA A 341 -8.00 -0.02 24.33
CA ALA A 341 -8.76 -0.05 25.58
C ALA A 341 -8.32 -1.20 26.50
N VAL A 342 -8.09 -2.38 25.93
CA VAL A 342 -7.56 -3.54 26.68
C VAL A 342 -6.16 -3.25 27.21
N GLU A 343 -5.30 -2.61 26.43
CA GLU A 343 -3.95 -2.21 26.86
C GLU A 343 -3.99 -1.22 28.04
N LEU A 344 -4.88 -0.23 27.99
CA LEU A 344 -5.08 0.72 29.09
C LEU A 344 -5.55 0.03 30.36
N LEU A 345 -6.54 -0.86 30.27
CA LEU A 345 -7.02 -1.64 31.41
C LEU A 345 -5.91 -2.54 32.00
N ASN A 346 -5.10 -3.15 31.14
CA ASN A 346 -3.97 -3.96 31.59
C ASN A 346 -2.88 -3.13 32.28
N ASN A 347 -2.61 -1.92 31.79
CA ASN A 347 -1.64 -1.02 32.42
C ASN A 347 -2.13 -0.54 33.79
N GLU A 348 -3.41 -0.17 33.90
CA GLU A 348 -4.04 0.19 35.19
C GLU A 348 -4.00 -0.99 36.18
N PHE A 349 -4.30 -2.21 35.70
CA PHE A 349 -4.20 -3.41 36.50
C PHE A 349 -2.78 -3.64 37.05
N LYS A 350 -1.76 -3.53 36.19
CA LYS A 350 -0.35 -3.68 36.58
C LYS A 350 0.08 -2.62 37.59
N GLN A 351 -0.33 -1.36 37.39
CA GLN A 351 -0.01 -0.28 38.33
C GLN A 351 -0.66 -0.54 39.68
N SER A 352 -1.94 -0.90 39.68
CA SER A 352 -2.69 -1.23 40.89
C SER A 352 -2.06 -2.39 41.68
N LEU A 353 -1.53 -3.41 40.98
CA LEU A 353 -0.77 -4.50 41.61
C LEU A 353 0.59 -4.04 42.15
N SER A 354 1.29 -3.16 41.45
CA SER A 354 2.55 -2.57 41.91
C SER A 354 2.35 -1.80 43.22
N ASP A 355 1.25 -1.05 43.32
CA ASP A 355 0.90 -0.26 44.50
C ASP A 355 0.55 -1.15 45.72
N ALA A 356 0.25 -2.44 45.51
CA ALA A 356 -0.02 -3.40 46.58
C ALA A 356 1.25 -3.87 47.33
N GLY A 357 2.44 -3.36 46.97
CA GLY A 357 3.65 -3.47 47.80
C GLY A 357 4.19 -4.89 48.00
N GLY A 358 3.95 -5.81 47.04
CA GLY A 358 4.54 -7.16 47.04
C GLY A 358 3.69 -8.26 47.66
N ASN A 359 2.52 -7.97 48.24
CA ASN A 359 1.56 -8.99 48.71
C ASN A 359 0.69 -9.54 47.57
N ILE A 360 1.33 -10.11 46.55
CA ILE A 360 0.67 -10.67 45.37
C ILE A 360 0.22 -12.11 45.68
N THR A 361 -0.98 -12.26 46.24
CA THR A 361 -1.68 -13.55 46.38
C THR A 361 -2.76 -13.68 45.30
N GLU A 362 -3.26 -14.89 45.03
CA GLU A 362 -4.38 -15.10 44.09
C GLU A 362 -5.61 -14.27 44.45
N GLU A 363 -5.90 -14.10 45.75
CA GLU A 363 -7.00 -13.27 46.24
C GLU A 363 -6.77 -11.79 45.96
N THR A 364 -5.54 -11.28 46.14
CA THR A 364 -5.18 -9.90 45.79
C THR A 364 -5.30 -9.70 44.28
N VAL A 365 -4.79 -10.63 43.48
CA VAL A 365 -4.90 -10.58 42.01
C VAL A 365 -6.36 -10.55 41.56
N ALA A 366 -7.21 -11.42 42.12
CA ALA A 366 -8.65 -11.46 41.81
C ALA A 366 -9.36 -10.15 42.20
N ARG A 367 -9.05 -9.60 43.38
CA ARG A 367 -9.63 -8.33 43.85
C ARG A 367 -9.25 -7.16 42.96
N HIS A 368 -7.97 -7.02 42.61
CA HIS A 368 -7.50 -5.96 41.72
C HIS A 368 -8.08 -6.10 40.30
N SER A 369 -8.24 -7.33 39.81
CA SER A 369 -8.88 -7.59 38.50
C SER A 369 -10.33 -7.13 38.48
N GLN A 370 -11.09 -7.38 39.55
CA GLN A 370 -12.48 -6.90 39.69
C GLN A 370 -12.58 -5.37 39.81
N LEU A 371 -11.60 -4.72 40.45
CA LEU A 371 -11.56 -3.27 40.63
C LEU A 371 -11.30 -2.52 39.31
N VAL A 372 -10.44 -3.05 38.45
CA VAL A 372 -10.08 -2.44 37.15
C VAL A 372 -11.30 -2.29 36.24
N GLY A 373 -12.22 -3.26 36.25
CA GLY A 373 -13.49 -3.16 35.54
C GLY A 373 -14.37 -2.00 36.02
N TYR A 374 -14.34 -1.67 37.32
CA TYR A 374 -15.05 -0.52 37.88
C TYR A 374 -14.32 0.81 37.59
N LEU A 375 -12.98 0.79 37.61
CA LEU A 375 -12.09 1.93 37.31
C LEU A 375 -12.10 2.36 35.85
N GLY A 376 -12.53 1.51 34.91
CA GLY A 376 -12.86 1.93 33.54
C GLY A 376 -13.81 3.14 33.51
N ARG A 377 -14.74 3.24 34.47
CA ARG A 377 -15.62 4.41 34.64
C ARG A 377 -14.93 5.66 35.20
N THR A 378 -13.74 5.51 35.76
CA THR A 378 -12.88 6.63 36.19
C THR A 378 -11.98 7.06 35.03
N ILE A 379 -11.54 6.14 34.17
CA ILE A 379 -10.93 6.46 32.87
C ILE A 379 -11.89 7.32 32.03
N ASP A 380 -13.21 7.08 32.10
CA ASP A 380 -14.24 7.95 31.49
C ASP A 380 -14.19 9.39 31.98
N LYS A 381 -13.81 9.66 33.24
CA LYS A 381 -13.69 11.03 33.76
C LYS A 381 -12.41 11.71 33.28
N ILE A 382 -11.34 10.94 33.09
CA ILE A 382 -10.09 11.43 32.52
C ILE A 382 -10.33 11.83 31.06
N TYR A 383 -10.99 10.97 30.27
CA TYR A 383 -11.34 11.29 28.88
C TYR A 383 -12.48 12.30 28.73
N GLY A 384 -13.48 12.30 29.60
CA GLY A 384 -14.59 13.25 29.60
C GLY A 384 -14.13 14.70 29.78
N ASN A 385 -13.13 14.93 30.63
CA ASN A 385 -12.50 16.26 30.79
C ASN A 385 -11.55 16.63 29.64
N ILE A 386 -11.07 15.66 28.87
CA ILE A 386 -10.20 15.87 27.70
C ILE A 386 -11.03 16.09 26.41
N THR A 387 -12.28 15.62 26.36
CA THR A 387 -13.14 15.62 25.15
C THR A 387 -14.22 16.70 25.13
N GLY A 388 -14.20 17.65 26.08
CA GLY A 388 -15.18 18.72 26.25
C GLY A 388 -15.15 19.85 25.21
N LEU A 389 -14.52 19.66 24.05
CA LEU A 389 -14.55 20.62 22.95
C LEU A 389 -14.73 19.86 21.62
N VAL A 390 -15.76 20.28 20.89
CA VAL A 390 -16.05 20.05 19.47
C VAL A 390 -14.88 19.48 18.66
N ALA A 391 -15.10 18.32 18.02
CA ALA A 391 -14.37 17.80 16.84
C ALA A 391 -12.82 17.81 16.83
N SER A 392 -12.14 18.11 17.94
CA SER A 392 -10.69 18.25 17.96
C SER A 392 -10.03 16.95 18.43
N SER A 393 -9.33 16.34 17.48
CA SER A 393 -8.02 15.70 17.63
C SER A 393 -7.40 15.67 19.05
N ASP A 394 -7.17 14.45 19.51
CA ASP A 394 -6.11 14.03 20.44
C ASP A 394 -6.16 14.48 21.91
N VAL A 395 -5.75 13.54 22.77
CA VAL A 395 -5.25 13.84 24.11
C VAL A 395 -4.12 14.86 23.95
N LYS A 396 -4.33 16.09 24.46
CA LYS A 396 -3.28 17.13 24.48
C LYS A 396 -2.10 16.65 25.33
N THR A 397 -1.12 15.98 24.70
CA THR A 397 0.15 15.63 25.33
C THR A 397 1.14 16.80 25.35
N SER A 398 0.90 17.85 24.55
CA SER A 398 1.78 19.01 24.44
C SER A 398 1.04 20.33 24.70
N LYS A 399 1.76 21.33 25.24
CA LYS A 399 1.31 22.73 25.33
C LYS A 399 1.37 23.45 23.96
N VAL A 400 1.64 22.74 22.87
CA VAL A 400 1.93 23.33 21.56
C VAL A 400 0.63 23.73 20.88
N ASP A 401 0.55 24.98 20.45
CA ASP A 401 -0.53 25.43 19.59
C ASP A 401 -0.32 24.85 18.19
N ILE A 402 -1.13 23.83 17.86
CA ILE A 402 -1.09 23.14 16.56
C ILE A 402 -1.28 24.14 15.42
N LYS A 403 -2.20 25.11 15.57
CA LYS A 403 -2.53 26.06 14.50
C LYS A 403 -1.33 26.97 14.21
N GLU A 404 -0.72 27.49 15.26
CA GLU A 404 0.49 28.32 15.14
C GLU A 404 1.68 27.54 14.58
N THR A 405 1.80 26.26 14.96
CA THR A 405 2.88 25.38 14.47
C THR A 405 2.72 25.08 12.98
N VAL A 406 1.49 24.79 12.53
CA VAL A 406 1.15 24.63 11.12
C VAL A 406 1.42 25.92 10.34
N PHE A 407 1.02 27.08 10.87
CA PHE A 407 1.28 28.38 10.25
C PHE A 407 2.79 28.65 10.09
N THR A 408 3.57 28.34 11.11
CA THR A 408 5.04 28.43 11.08
C THR A 408 5.64 27.53 10.00
N MET A 409 5.18 26.27 9.94
CA MET A 409 5.62 25.33 8.89
C MET A 409 5.33 25.88 7.50
N ILE A 410 4.10 26.36 7.25
CA ILE A 410 3.67 26.89 5.96
C ILE A 410 4.53 28.06 5.51
N ASN A 411 4.76 29.04 6.38
CA ASN A 411 5.53 30.24 6.04
C ASN A 411 6.99 29.96 5.69
N ILE A 412 7.57 28.91 6.27
CA ILE A 412 8.94 28.51 6.01
C ILE A 412 8.99 27.65 4.73
N MET A 413 8.10 26.66 4.62
CA MET A 413 8.11 25.70 3.52
C MET A 413 7.60 26.26 2.20
N LYS A 414 6.78 27.32 2.19
CA LYS A 414 6.30 27.95 0.94
C LYS A 414 7.43 28.45 0.03
N LYS A 415 8.58 28.83 0.62
CA LYS A 415 9.74 29.32 -0.13
C LYS A 415 10.50 28.22 -0.87
N GLU A 416 10.28 26.97 -0.50
CA GLU A 416 11.04 25.82 -1.00
C GLU A 416 10.41 25.18 -2.25
N ASN A 417 9.22 25.65 -2.69
CA ASN A 417 8.53 25.19 -3.91
C ASN A 417 8.46 23.65 -4.03
N VAL A 418 8.16 22.97 -2.93
CA VAL A 418 8.29 21.49 -2.84
C VAL A 418 7.35 20.73 -3.78
N PHE A 419 6.22 21.32 -4.18
CA PHE A 419 5.23 20.69 -5.07
C PHE A 419 5.42 20.98 -6.56
N ALA A 420 6.25 21.97 -6.92
CA ALA A 420 6.56 22.29 -8.31
C ALA A 420 7.23 21.09 -9.01
N SER A 421 6.92 20.83 -10.28
CA SER A 421 7.53 19.73 -11.03
C SER A 421 8.88 20.18 -11.60
N ILE A 422 9.98 19.84 -10.91
CA ILE A 422 11.35 20.25 -11.30
C ILE A 422 12.22 18.99 -11.43
N PRO A 423 12.56 18.57 -12.67
CA PRO A 423 13.34 17.36 -12.90
C PRO A 423 14.69 17.35 -12.14
N GLY A 424 15.02 16.21 -11.52
CA GLY A 424 16.31 15.94 -10.89
C GLY A 424 16.54 16.50 -9.49
N ARG A 425 15.53 17.10 -8.86
CA ARG A 425 15.62 17.42 -7.44
C ARG A 425 15.62 16.14 -6.62
N LYS A 426 16.44 16.11 -5.57
CA LYS A 426 16.53 15.02 -4.60
C LYS A 426 17.05 15.54 -3.27
N PHE A 427 16.65 14.90 -2.18
CA PHE A 427 17.26 15.12 -0.88
C PHE A 427 18.61 14.42 -0.80
N ARG A 428 19.58 15.01 -0.09
CA ARG A 428 20.90 14.39 0.11
C ARG A 428 20.80 13.12 0.95
N SER A 429 19.89 13.11 1.92
CA SER A 429 19.59 11.97 2.79
C SER A 429 18.75 10.88 2.12
N PHE A 430 18.07 11.20 1.01
CA PHE A 430 17.25 10.25 0.25
C PHE A 430 17.52 10.36 -1.26
N PRO A 431 18.75 10.04 -1.71
CA PRO A 431 19.14 10.24 -3.10
C PRO A 431 18.35 9.35 -4.06
N GLU A 432 18.05 8.11 -3.67
CA GLU A 432 17.33 7.08 -4.44
C GLU A 432 15.92 6.82 -3.87
N PHE A 433 15.23 7.87 -3.39
CA PHE A 433 13.89 7.69 -2.83
C PHE A 433 12.94 7.08 -3.87
N ASN A 434 12.24 6.03 -3.47
CA ASN A 434 11.16 5.40 -4.24
C ASN A 434 10.15 4.81 -3.25
N CYS A 435 8.90 5.26 -3.34
CA CYS A 435 7.79 4.70 -2.59
C CYS A 435 6.83 4.01 -3.56
N SER A 436 6.47 2.77 -3.27
CA SER A 436 5.48 2.03 -4.07
C SER A 436 4.63 1.16 -3.17
N MET A 437 3.33 1.12 -3.46
CA MET A 437 2.35 0.27 -2.80
C MET A 437 2.09 -1.03 -3.59
N VAL A 438 2.75 -1.21 -4.74
CA VAL A 438 2.66 -2.43 -5.56
C VAL A 438 3.43 -3.58 -4.90
N SER A 439 2.93 -4.81 -5.07
CA SER A 439 3.59 -6.00 -4.54
C SER A 439 4.97 -6.19 -5.17
N LYS A 440 6.02 -6.27 -4.35
CA LYS A 440 7.40 -6.54 -4.79
C LYS A 440 7.57 -7.96 -5.33
N ASN A 441 6.75 -8.89 -4.85
CA ASN A 441 6.80 -10.31 -5.22
C ASN A 441 5.37 -10.87 -5.31
N PRO A 442 4.61 -10.57 -6.38
CA PRO A 442 3.21 -10.96 -6.50
C PRO A 442 2.99 -12.48 -6.45
N LYS A 443 3.81 -13.27 -7.17
CA LYS A 443 3.75 -14.74 -7.16
C LYS A 443 3.87 -15.34 -5.76
N ARG A 444 4.83 -14.83 -4.98
CA ARG A 444 5.08 -15.29 -3.61
C ARG A 444 3.93 -14.96 -2.68
N LEU A 445 3.35 -13.76 -2.81
CA LEU A 445 2.18 -13.37 -2.04
C LEU A 445 0.99 -14.26 -2.38
N HIS A 446 0.71 -14.51 -3.67
CA HIS A 446 -0.35 -15.41 -4.12
C HIS A 446 -0.24 -16.81 -3.52
N GLN A 447 0.95 -17.42 -3.61
CA GLN A 447 1.21 -18.75 -3.05
C GLN A 447 0.96 -18.77 -1.54
N LYS A 448 1.45 -17.75 -0.81
CA LYS A 448 1.24 -17.61 0.63
C LYS A 448 -0.25 -17.51 0.98
N LEU A 449 -1.03 -16.71 0.25
CA LEU A 449 -2.47 -16.59 0.48
C LEU A 449 -3.21 -17.90 0.19
N LYS A 450 -2.85 -18.62 -0.89
CA LYS A 450 -3.39 -19.96 -1.20
C LYS A 450 -3.09 -20.96 -0.07
N GLU A 451 -1.88 -20.98 0.46
CA GLU A 451 -1.51 -21.85 1.58
C GLU A 451 -2.31 -21.54 2.85
N LEU A 452 -2.50 -20.25 3.18
CA LEU A 452 -3.28 -19.84 4.33
C LEU A 452 -4.76 -20.24 4.19
N SER A 453 -5.34 -20.08 2.99
CA SER A 453 -6.71 -20.54 2.71
C SER A 453 -6.84 -22.07 2.87
N LYS A 454 -5.89 -22.85 2.33
CA LYS A 454 -5.86 -24.31 2.51
C LYS A 454 -5.80 -24.71 3.99
N LYS A 455 -5.09 -23.95 4.83
CA LYS A 455 -5.04 -24.18 6.28
C LYS A 455 -6.39 -23.91 6.94
N LEU A 456 -7.07 -22.82 6.59
CA LEU A 456 -8.42 -22.51 7.08
C LEU A 456 -9.45 -23.58 6.69
N ASP A 457 -9.40 -24.08 5.46
CA ASP A 457 -10.30 -25.14 5.01
C ASP A 457 -10.10 -26.46 5.76
N ARG A 458 -8.85 -26.80 6.10
CA ARG A 458 -8.55 -27.96 6.96
C ARG A 458 -9.16 -27.80 8.35
N LEU A 459 -9.03 -26.62 8.96
CA LEU A 459 -9.63 -26.33 10.27
C LEU A 459 -11.15 -26.48 10.24
N ARG A 460 -11.82 -25.95 9.21
CA ARG A 460 -13.28 -26.07 9.06
C ARG A 460 -13.75 -27.52 9.03
N ARG A 461 -13.00 -28.42 8.39
CA ARG A 461 -13.32 -29.86 8.34
C ARG A 461 -13.20 -30.55 9.70
N ILE A 462 -12.22 -30.14 10.51
CA ILE A 462 -11.99 -30.69 11.86
C ILE A 462 -13.06 -30.21 12.85
N VAL A 463 -13.52 -28.95 12.74
CA VAL A 463 -14.55 -28.39 13.63
C VAL A 463 -15.96 -28.89 13.29
N SER A 464 -16.18 -29.35 12.05
CA SER A 464 -17.48 -29.86 11.59
C SER A 464 -17.67 -31.37 11.80
N SER A 465 -16.61 -32.08 12.22
CA SER A 465 -16.62 -33.50 12.60
C SER A 465 -16.66 -33.64 14.11
#